data_AF-A0A7J2HX75-F1
#
_entry.id   AF-A0A7J2HX75-F1
#
_cell.length_a   1.000
_cell.length_b   1.000
_cell.length_c   1.000
_cell.angle_alpha   90.00
_cell.angle_beta   90.00
_cell.angle_gamma   90.00
#
_symmetry.space_group_name_H-M   'P 1'
#
loop_
_entity.id
_entity.type
_entity.pdbx_description
1 polymer ?
#
loop_
_entity_poly.entity_id
_entity_poly.type
_entity_poly.pdbx_seq_one_letter_code
_entity_poly.pdbx_strand_id
1 'polypeptide(L)'
;MPKLRHSISAREVAVLGIVLLLLLLMAAFFHPLISLGSKRRVNPEKVKDLAPLAELSVRSINLSSDLAYESLWSDVKDSEILEVEAKSELTFSSLMEVEDVVKETVGGSLRERLLNATYCYENVSSASINASEAAYLLDQARPSLMLALDLLLKGNVSEALAIWNGIESKVLESRKLVGDAISSLIEVDRSSLLSEAHEQVVNGSQSKLEQLADELDQIISLFLLVKERPQDVEKILKAALSLESGDLDIDLNELLKEEGIKAAIQASENLNPEKAGRFAYHVGRF
;
A
#
# COMPACT_ATOMS: atom_id res chain seq x y z
N MET A 1 -5.80 58.64 -53.86
CA MET A 1 -6.11 57.66 -52.79
C MET A 1 -5.59 58.16 -51.45
N PRO A 2 -6.39 58.84 -50.62
CA PRO A 2 -6.01 59.15 -49.25
C PRO A 2 -6.40 58.01 -48.31
N LYS A 3 -5.45 57.58 -47.47
CA LYS A 3 -5.59 56.53 -46.46
C LYS A 3 -6.52 56.98 -45.34
N LEU A 4 -7.58 56.21 -45.08
CA LEU A 4 -8.40 56.31 -43.86
C LEU A 4 -7.52 55.99 -42.64
N ARG A 5 -7.22 56.99 -41.81
CA ARG A 5 -6.82 56.78 -40.41
C ARG A 5 -8.02 57.13 -39.54
N HIS A 6 -8.78 56.12 -39.10
CA HIS A 6 -9.71 56.30 -37.99
C HIS A 6 -8.89 56.50 -36.72
N SER A 7 -8.75 57.75 -36.28
CA SER A 7 -8.23 58.05 -34.95
C SER A 7 -9.33 57.72 -33.94
N ILE A 8 -9.16 56.63 -33.19
CA ILE A 8 -10.01 56.34 -32.04
C ILE A 8 -9.81 57.48 -31.04
N SER A 9 -10.88 58.18 -30.70
CA SER A 9 -10.81 59.30 -29.76
C SER A 9 -10.63 58.76 -28.34
N ALA A 10 -9.89 59.49 -27.48
CA ALA A 10 -9.71 59.11 -26.08
C ALA A 10 -11.04 58.87 -25.33
N ARG A 11 -12.12 59.51 -25.82
CA ARG A 11 -13.48 59.33 -25.33
C ARG A 11 -14.07 57.97 -25.68
N GLU A 12 -13.80 57.44 -26.88
CA GLU A 12 -14.25 56.10 -27.28
C GLU A 12 -13.51 55.01 -26.48
N VAL A 13 -12.22 55.20 -26.21
CA VAL A 13 -11.44 54.29 -25.35
C VAL A 13 -11.97 54.31 -23.91
N ALA A 14 -12.27 55.50 -23.37
CA ALA A 14 -12.84 55.63 -22.03
C ALA A 14 -14.24 54.97 -21.92
N VAL A 15 -15.10 55.14 -22.93
CA VAL A 15 -16.42 54.50 -22.97
C VAL A 15 -16.29 52.98 -23.04
N LEU A 16 -15.38 52.46 -23.86
CA LEU A 16 -15.08 51.02 -23.91
C LEU A 16 -14.58 50.48 -22.57
N GLY A 17 -13.70 51.22 -21.89
CA GLY A 17 -13.22 50.88 -20.56
C GLY A 17 -14.34 50.82 -19.52
N ILE A 18 -15.25 51.79 -19.54
CA ILE A 18 -16.41 51.84 -18.64
C ILE A 18 -17.39 50.69 -18.92
N VAL A 19 -17.66 50.40 -20.20
CA VAL A 19 -18.53 49.29 -20.58
C VAL A 19 -17.93 47.94 -20.16
N LEU A 20 -16.63 47.74 -20.36
CA LEU A 20 -15.93 46.53 -19.91
C LEU A 20 -15.96 46.39 -18.38
N LEU A 21 -15.74 47.49 -17.65
CA LEU A 21 -15.82 47.50 -16.19
C LEU A 21 -17.23 47.15 -15.68
N LEU A 22 -18.27 47.71 -16.31
CA LEU A 22 -19.66 47.40 -16.00
C LEU A 22 -20.01 45.94 -16.29
N LEU A 23 -19.52 45.38 -17.40
CA LEU A 23 -19.69 43.96 -17.73
C LEU A 23 -18.97 43.06 -16.72
N LEU A 24 -17.76 43.41 -16.29
CA LEU A 24 -17.03 42.68 -15.25
C LEU A 24 -17.71 42.77 -13.89
N LEU A 25 -18.24 43.93 -13.51
CA LEU A 25 -19.02 44.12 -12.29
C LEU A 25 -20.32 43.32 -12.33
N MET A 26 -21.04 43.33 -13.46
CA MET A 26 -22.22 42.48 -13.67
C MET A 26 -21.85 41.00 -13.58
N ALA A 27 -20.78 40.57 -14.25
CA ALA A 27 -20.32 39.19 -14.17
C ALA A 27 -19.97 38.78 -12.73
N ALA A 28 -19.26 39.62 -11.98
CA ALA A 28 -18.92 39.37 -10.58
C ALA A 28 -20.15 39.37 -9.66
N PHE A 29 -21.12 40.27 -9.89
CA PHE A 29 -22.34 40.39 -9.09
C PHE A 29 -23.32 39.23 -9.36
N PHE A 30 -23.38 38.74 -10.59
CA PHE A 30 -24.23 37.61 -10.99
C PHE A 30 -23.51 36.25 -10.92
N HIS A 31 -22.19 36.20 -10.74
CA HIS A 31 -21.43 34.96 -10.55
C HIS A 31 -22.01 34.06 -9.43
N PRO A 32 -22.42 34.58 -8.25
CA PRO A 32 -23.06 33.77 -7.23
C PRO A 32 -24.37 33.13 -7.72
N LEU A 33 -25.18 33.89 -8.47
CA LEU A 33 -26.47 33.47 -9.04
C LEU A 33 -26.33 32.44 -10.16
N ILE A 34 -25.26 32.53 -10.96
CA ILE A 34 -24.95 31.57 -12.03
C ILE A 34 -24.34 30.28 -11.44
N SER A 35 -23.51 30.38 -10.40
CA SER A 35 -22.92 29.21 -9.72
C SER A 35 -23.90 28.43 -8.83
N LEU A 36 -25.05 29.03 -8.47
CA LEU A 36 -26.13 28.37 -7.72
C LEU A 36 -26.83 27.24 -8.52
N GLY A 37 -26.54 27.11 -9.82
CA GLY A 37 -27.10 26.09 -10.72
C GLY A 37 -26.49 24.69 -10.64
N SER A 38 -25.45 24.47 -9.83
CA SER A 38 -24.84 23.15 -9.65
C SER A 38 -24.79 22.68 -8.20
N LYS A 39 -25.76 23.07 -7.36
CA LYS A 39 -26.01 22.30 -6.14
C LYS A 39 -26.45 20.91 -6.58
N ARG A 40 -25.50 19.98 -6.69
CA ARG A 40 -25.72 18.55 -6.91
C ARG A 40 -26.90 18.19 -6.02
N ARG A 41 -28.03 17.75 -6.60
CA ARG A 41 -29.19 17.38 -5.79
C ARG A 41 -28.73 16.24 -4.90
N VAL A 42 -28.46 16.54 -3.64
CA VAL A 42 -28.07 15.54 -2.66
C VAL A 42 -29.28 14.66 -2.42
N ASN A 43 -29.10 13.36 -2.69
CA ASN A 43 -30.12 12.36 -2.45
C ASN A 43 -29.98 11.86 -1.01
N PRO A 44 -30.84 12.25 -0.07
CA PRO A 44 -30.72 11.83 1.33
C PRO A 44 -30.88 10.32 1.51
N GLU A 45 -31.48 9.62 0.52
CA GLU A 45 -31.62 8.17 0.59
C GLU A 45 -30.28 7.43 0.51
N LYS A 46 -29.22 8.05 -0.02
CA LYS A 46 -27.88 7.45 -0.07
C LYS A 46 -27.32 7.11 1.32
N VAL A 47 -27.79 7.76 2.38
CA VAL A 47 -27.38 7.39 3.75
C VAL A 47 -27.72 5.91 4.06
N LYS A 48 -28.76 5.36 3.41
CA LYS A 48 -29.16 3.95 3.56
C LYS A 48 -28.12 3.00 2.99
N ASP A 49 -27.24 3.46 2.10
CA ASP A 49 -26.20 2.65 1.47
C ASP A 49 -25.01 2.40 2.40
N LEU A 50 -24.92 3.10 3.55
CA LEU A 50 -23.82 2.91 4.50
C LEU A 50 -23.69 1.46 4.97
N ALA A 51 -24.79 0.82 5.36
CA ALA A 51 -24.77 -0.56 5.87
C ALA A 51 -24.29 -1.58 4.82
N PRO A 52 -24.82 -1.63 3.58
CA PRO A 52 -24.30 -2.54 2.57
C PRO A 52 -22.85 -2.19 2.17
N LEU A 53 -22.47 -0.92 2.09
CA LEU A 53 -21.09 -0.54 1.79
C LEU A 53 -20.11 -0.95 2.91
N ALA A 54 -20.54 -0.85 4.16
CA ALA A 54 -19.77 -1.34 5.31
C ALA A 54 -19.50 -2.84 5.21
N GLU A 55 -20.51 -3.64 4.88
CA GLU A 55 -20.35 -5.09 4.68
C GLU A 55 -19.37 -5.39 3.52
N LEU A 56 -19.48 -4.66 2.41
CA LEU A 56 -18.57 -4.82 1.28
C LEU A 56 -17.13 -4.45 1.65
N SER A 57 -16.94 -3.35 2.38
CA SER A 57 -15.63 -2.89 2.85
C SER A 57 -14.96 -3.97 3.73
N VAL A 58 -15.69 -4.48 4.73
CA VAL A 58 -15.22 -5.53 5.65
C VAL A 58 -14.94 -6.85 4.93
N ARG A 59 -15.80 -7.24 3.99
CA ARG A 59 -15.58 -8.44 3.19
C ARG A 59 -14.33 -8.29 2.32
N SER A 60 -14.14 -7.13 1.69
CA SER A 60 -13.01 -6.87 0.84
C SER A 60 -11.69 -6.93 1.62
N ILE A 61 -11.58 -6.28 2.78
CA ILE A 61 -10.35 -6.35 3.59
C ILE A 61 -10.04 -7.78 4.05
N ASN A 62 -11.06 -8.56 4.40
CA ASN A 62 -10.86 -9.95 4.79
C ASN A 62 -10.19 -10.73 3.65
N LEU A 63 -10.76 -10.62 2.44
CA LEU A 63 -10.24 -11.30 1.25
C LEU A 63 -8.87 -10.77 0.84
N SER A 64 -8.68 -9.46 0.73
CA SER A 64 -7.41 -8.87 0.29
C SER A 64 -6.28 -9.13 1.29
N SER A 65 -6.56 -9.14 2.60
CA SER A 65 -5.55 -9.54 3.60
C SER A 65 -5.14 -11.01 3.48
N ASP A 66 -6.07 -11.91 3.15
CA ASP A 66 -5.78 -13.32 2.88
C ASP A 66 -4.97 -13.48 1.59
N LEU A 67 -5.38 -12.81 0.51
CA LEU A 67 -4.67 -12.83 -0.77
C LEU A 67 -3.24 -12.32 -0.59
N ALA A 68 -3.05 -11.19 0.07
CA ALA A 68 -1.72 -10.62 0.32
C ALA A 68 -0.81 -11.57 1.10
N TYR A 69 -1.34 -12.20 2.17
CA TYR A 69 -0.60 -13.14 3.00
C TYR A 69 -0.22 -14.41 2.21
N GLU A 70 -1.11 -14.92 1.37
CA GLU A 70 -0.89 -16.14 0.61
C GLU A 70 -0.09 -15.94 -0.69
N SER A 71 -0.03 -14.74 -1.26
CA SER A 71 0.66 -14.42 -2.53
C SER A 71 2.16 -14.70 -2.53
N LEU A 72 2.80 -14.74 -1.36
CA LEU A 72 4.20 -15.16 -1.24
C LEU A 72 4.38 -16.68 -1.28
N TRP A 73 3.31 -17.46 -1.14
CA TRP A 73 3.39 -18.89 -0.86
C TRP A 73 2.68 -19.77 -1.89
N SER A 74 1.57 -19.31 -2.42
CA SER A 74 0.71 -20.08 -3.32
C SER A 74 0.33 -19.27 -4.53
N ASP A 75 -0.04 -19.96 -5.62
CA ASP A 75 -0.56 -19.29 -6.81
C ASP A 75 -1.90 -18.65 -6.45
N VAL A 76 -1.94 -17.33 -6.52
CA VAL A 76 -3.17 -16.56 -6.39
C VAL A 76 -3.62 -16.15 -7.79
N LYS A 77 -4.93 -16.17 -8.05
CA LYS A 77 -5.45 -15.78 -9.36
C LYS A 77 -5.45 -14.25 -9.47
N ASP A 78 -4.70 -13.70 -10.43
CA ASP A 78 -4.71 -12.26 -10.74
C ASP A 78 -6.12 -11.68 -10.85
N SER A 79 -7.03 -12.41 -11.51
CA SER A 79 -8.43 -12.02 -11.67
C SER A 79 -9.16 -11.80 -10.35
N GLU A 80 -8.83 -12.58 -9.32
CA GLU A 80 -9.44 -12.48 -8.00
C GLU A 80 -8.91 -11.25 -7.25
N ILE A 81 -7.61 -11.00 -7.33
CA ILE A 81 -6.97 -9.82 -6.74
C ILE A 81 -7.56 -8.53 -7.35
N LEU A 82 -7.59 -8.46 -8.69
CA LEU A 82 -8.11 -7.30 -9.41
C LEU A 82 -9.61 -7.08 -9.19
N GLU A 83 -10.40 -8.15 -9.02
CA GLU A 83 -11.83 -8.03 -8.68
C GLU A 83 -12.01 -7.42 -7.28
N VAL A 84 -11.25 -7.90 -6.29
CA VAL A 84 -11.32 -7.38 -4.91
C VAL A 84 -10.85 -5.93 -4.84
N GLU A 85 -9.76 -5.59 -5.55
CA GLU A 85 -9.25 -4.22 -5.65
C GLU A 85 -10.30 -3.27 -6.23
N ALA A 86 -10.81 -3.54 -7.43
CA ALA A 86 -11.80 -2.70 -8.10
C ALA A 86 -13.07 -2.52 -7.26
N LYS A 87 -13.49 -3.59 -6.57
CA LYS A 87 -14.62 -3.53 -5.65
C LYS A 87 -14.34 -2.67 -4.42
N SER A 88 -13.11 -2.69 -3.92
CA SER A 88 -12.67 -1.84 -2.80
C SER A 88 -12.64 -0.36 -3.20
N GLU A 89 -12.14 -0.03 -4.39
CA GLU A 89 -12.13 1.34 -4.94
C GLU A 89 -13.55 1.90 -5.13
N LEU A 90 -14.45 1.08 -5.70
CA LEU A 90 -15.85 1.46 -5.87
C LEU A 90 -16.55 1.65 -4.52
N THR A 91 -16.26 0.79 -3.54
CA THR A 91 -16.81 0.89 -2.18
C THR A 91 -16.30 2.15 -1.49
N PHE A 92 -14.99 2.42 -1.55
CA PHE A 92 -14.37 3.63 -1.02
C PHE A 92 -15.01 4.90 -1.61
N SER A 93 -15.09 4.98 -2.93
CA SER A 93 -15.70 6.11 -3.63
C SER A 93 -17.16 6.31 -3.24
N SER A 94 -17.91 5.22 -3.08
CA SER A 94 -19.32 5.27 -2.68
C SER A 94 -19.48 5.71 -1.23
N LEU A 95 -18.59 5.30 -0.33
CA LEU A 95 -18.57 5.74 1.07
C LEU A 95 -18.29 7.24 1.18
N MET A 96 -17.37 7.78 0.38
CA MET A 96 -17.14 9.24 0.30
C MET A 96 -18.41 9.98 -0.15
N GLU A 97 -19.14 9.44 -1.12
CA GLU A 97 -20.42 10.04 -1.52
C GLU A 97 -21.47 9.98 -0.40
N VAL A 98 -21.48 8.93 0.43
CA VAL A 98 -22.32 8.85 1.63
C VAL A 98 -21.90 9.88 2.66
N GLU A 99 -20.59 10.07 2.88
CA GLU A 99 -20.04 11.07 3.78
C GLU A 99 -20.55 12.48 3.43
N ASP A 100 -20.45 12.86 2.16
CA ASP A 100 -20.95 14.13 1.63
C ASP A 100 -22.46 14.29 1.88
N VAL A 101 -23.25 13.25 1.63
CA VAL A 101 -24.70 13.27 1.88
C VAL A 101 -25.00 13.45 3.37
N VAL A 102 -24.27 12.76 4.25
CA VAL A 102 -24.45 12.88 5.72
C VAL A 102 -24.12 14.30 6.18
N LYS A 103 -23.01 14.90 5.67
CA LYS A 103 -22.61 16.28 5.99
C LYS A 103 -23.68 17.31 5.62
N GLU A 104 -24.42 17.07 4.55
CA GLU A 104 -25.41 18.01 4.03
C GLU A 104 -26.83 17.80 4.56
N THR A 105 -27.21 16.56 4.90
CA THR A 105 -28.62 16.20 5.15
C THR A 105 -28.92 15.78 6.58
N VAL A 106 -27.92 15.41 7.37
CA VAL A 106 -28.10 14.91 8.74
C VAL A 106 -27.55 15.94 9.76
N GLY A 107 -28.32 16.17 10.82
CA GLY A 107 -27.96 17.07 11.92
C GLY A 107 -27.82 16.36 13.27
N GLY A 108 -27.17 17.04 14.21
CA GLY A 108 -27.05 16.59 15.60
C GLY A 108 -26.14 15.38 15.80
N SER A 109 -26.34 14.63 16.88
CA SER A 109 -25.48 13.50 17.27
C SER A 109 -25.54 12.31 16.30
N LEU A 110 -26.62 12.16 15.52
CA LEU A 110 -26.71 11.13 14.50
C LEU A 110 -25.73 11.39 13.34
N ARG A 111 -25.52 12.66 12.98
CA ARG A 111 -24.55 13.05 11.95
C ARG A 111 -23.16 12.56 12.32
N GLU A 112 -22.69 12.90 13.53
CA GLU A 112 -21.36 12.52 14.01
C GLU A 112 -21.17 11.01 14.01
N ARG A 113 -22.18 10.25 14.49
CA ARG A 113 -22.12 8.78 14.47
C ARG A 113 -22.00 8.21 13.06
N LEU A 114 -22.75 8.76 12.11
CA LEU A 114 -22.72 8.31 10.72
C LEU A 114 -21.39 8.69 10.05
N LEU A 115 -20.87 9.90 10.29
CA LEU A 115 -19.57 10.33 9.76
C LEU A 115 -18.42 9.47 10.30
N ASN A 116 -18.40 9.18 11.61
CA ASN A 116 -17.39 8.32 12.20
C ASN A 116 -17.46 6.90 11.62
N ALA A 117 -18.66 6.35 11.47
CA ALA A 117 -18.85 5.04 10.85
C ALA A 117 -18.37 5.04 9.39
N THR A 118 -18.76 6.04 8.59
CA THR A 118 -18.32 6.16 7.20
C THR A 118 -16.80 6.26 7.10
N TYR A 119 -16.17 7.15 7.88
CA TYR A 119 -14.72 7.31 7.95
C TYR A 119 -14.00 5.99 8.29
N CYS A 120 -14.53 5.22 9.25
CA CYS A 120 -14.01 3.91 9.58
C CYS A 120 -14.04 2.95 8.38
N TYR A 121 -15.16 2.87 7.66
CA TYR A 121 -15.24 1.97 6.51
C TYR A 121 -14.47 2.46 5.28
N GLU A 122 -14.27 3.78 5.12
CA GLU A 122 -13.37 4.35 4.12
C GLU A 122 -11.94 3.88 4.38
N ASN A 123 -11.46 3.98 5.61
CA ASN A 123 -10.15 3.47 6.01
C ASN A 123 -10.01 1.95 5.80
N VAL A 124 -11.05 1.18 6.13
CA VAL A 124 -11.07 -0.27 5.84
C VAL A 124 -11.00 -0.55 4.33
N SER A 125 -11.72 0.20 3.50
CA SER A 125 -11.66 0.04 2.04
C SER A 125 -10.31 0.47 1.48
N SER A 126 -9.72 1.56 1.98
CA SER A 126 -8.38 2.01 1.63
C SER A 126 -7.32 0.96 1.96
N ALA A 127 -7.40 0.36 3.16
CA ALA A 127 -6.53 -0.75 3.53
C ALA A 127 -6.67 -1.94 2.59
N SER A 128 -7.90 -2.23 2.15
CA SER A 128 -8.16 -3.33 1.21
C SER A 128 -7.55 -3.09 -0.17
N ILE A 129 -7.59 -1.85 -0.68
CA ILE A 129 -6.94 -1.48 -1.95
C ILE A 129 -5.43 -1.75 -1.86
N ASN A 130 -4.78 -1.19 -0.82
CA ASN A 130 -3.34 -1.38 -0.62
C ASN A 130 -2.95 -2.85 -0.42
N ALA A 131 -3.77 -3.62 0.32
CA ALA A 131 -3.54 -5.05 0.51
C ALA A 131 -3.66 -5.83 -0.80
N SER A 132 -4.65 -5.52 -1.65
CA SER A 132 -4.78 -6.16 -2.97
C SER A 132 -3.60 -5.82 -3.89
N GLU A 133 -3.17 -4.56 -3.93
CA GLU A 133 -2.02 -4.15 -4.75
C GLU A 133 -0.73 -4.83 -4.27
N ALA A 134 -0.53 -4.93 -2.96
CA ALA A 134 0.57 -5.72 -2.38
C ALA A 134 0.47 -7.20 -2.80
N ALA A 135 -0.72 -7.80 -2.73
CA ALA A 135 -0.93 -9.20 -3.13
C ALA A 135 -0.50 -9.44 -4.59
N TYR A 136 -0.83 -8.52 -5.49
CA TYR A 136 -0.47 -8.61 -6.91
C TYR A 136 1.05 -8.54 -7.12
N LEU A 137 1.72 -7.57 -6.49
CA LEU A 137 3.17 -7.41 -6.61
C LEU A 137 3.94 -8.58 -6.00
N LEU A 138 3.45 -9.12 -4.87
CA LEU A 138 4.04 -10.28 -4.22
C LEU A 138 3.89 -11.55 -5.06
N ASP A 139 2.73 -11.78 -5.67
CA ASP A 139 2.53 -12.95 -6.53
C ASP A 139 3.48 -12.92 -7.73
N GLN A 140 3.65 -11.74 -8.37
CA GLN A 140 4.61 -11.57 -9.45
C GLN A 140 6.07 -11.77 -9.02
N ALA A 141 6.42 -11.38 -7.80
CA ALA A 141 7.78 -11.49 -7.27
C ALA A 141 8.09 -12.92 -6.78
N ARG A 142 7.08 -13.67 -6.33
CA ARG A 142 7.20 -14.95 -5.64
C ARG A 142 8.09 -15.97 -6.37
N PRO A 143 7.91 -16.29 -7.67
CA PRO A 143 8.73 -17.32 -8.31
C PRO A 143 10.23 -16.99 -8.27
N SER A 144 10.57 -15.73 -8.52
CA SER A 144 11.94 -15.23 -8.48
C SER A 144 12.48 -15.15 -7.05
N LEU A 145 11.64 -14.78 -6.08
CA LEU A 145 12.03 -14.75 -4.67
C LEU A 145 12.39 -16.15 -4.17
N MET A 146 11.55 -17.14 -4.44
CA MET A 146 11.80 -18.53 -4.09
C MET A 146 13.08 -19.04 -4.73
N LEU A 147 13.30 -18.73 -6.00
CA LEU A 147 14.52 -19.12 -6.70
C LEU A 147 15.77 -18.46 -6.10
N ALA A 148 15.69 -17.17 -5.73
CA ALA A 148 16.81 -16.46 -5.10
C ALA A 148 17.15 -17.05 -3.72
N LEU A 149 16.14 -17.36 -2.91
CA LEU A 149 16.31 -18.02 -1.61
C LEU A 149 16.91 -19.43 -1.76
N ASP A 150 16.44 -20.22 -2.73
CA ASP A 150 17.00 -21.54 -3.04
C ASP A 150 18.46 -21.48 -3.48
N LEU A 151 18.84 -20.47 -4.26
CA LEU A 151 20.22 -20.24 -4.68
C LEU A 151 21.11 -19.86 -3.49
N LEU A 152 20.60 -19.03 -2.57
CA LEU A 152 21.27 -18.71 -1.32
C LEU A 152 21.55 -19.96 -0.48
N LEU A 153 20.56 -20.83 -0.31
CA LEU A 153 20.73 -22.10 0.40
C LEU A 153 21.79 -23.02 -0.24
N LYS A 154 22.01 -22.90 -1.55
CA LYS A 154 23.04 -23.65 -2.30
C LYS A 154 24.41 -22.96 -2.30
N GLY A 155 24.54 -21.79 -1.68
CA GLY A 155 25.78 -21.01 -1.67
C GLY A 155 26.03 -20.18 -2.93
N ASN A 156 25.07 -20.11 -3.86
CA ASN A 156 25.19 -19.37 -5.12
C ASN A 156 24.83 -17.88 -4.94
N VAL A 157 25.63 -17.15 -4.15
CA VAL A 157 25.34 -15.76 -3.73
C VAL A 157 25.18 -14.79 -4.92
N SER A 158 26.09 -14.85 -5.90
CA SER A 158 26.06 -13.94 -7.05
C SER A 158 24.78 -14.09 -7.89
N GLU A 159 24.37 -15.34 -8.17
CA GLU A 159 23.15 -15.62 -8.93
C GLU A 159 21.90 -15.23 -8.13
N ALA A 160 21.87 -15.52 -6.82
CA ALA A 160 20.77 -15.13 -5.96
C ALA A 160 20.57 -13.60 -5.93
N LEU A 161 21.65 -12.84 -5.80
CA LEU A 161 21.61 -11.37 -5.83
C LEU A 161 21.16 -10.84 -7.19
N ALA A 162 21.57 -11.46 -8.30
CA ALA A 162 21.12 -11.07 -9.63
C ALA A 162 19.59 -11.21 -9.78
N ILE A 163 19.01 -12.29 -9.26
CA ILE A 163 17.56 -12.51 -9.26
C ILE A 163 16.86 -11.53 -8.32
N TRP A 164 17.36 -11.38 -7.09
CA TRP A 164 16.82 -10.44 -6.10
C TRP A 164 16.76 -9.01 -6.65
N ASN A 165 17.83 -8.51 -7.27
CA ASN A 165 17.87 -7.16 -7.85
C ASN A 165 16.78 -6.94 -8.92
N GLY A 166 16.30 -8.00 -9.57
CA GLY A 166 15.19 -7.93 -10.54
C GLY A 166 13.79 -7.80 -9.92
N ILE A 167 13.66 -8.12 -8.62
CA ILE A 167 12.38 -8.08 -7.89
C ILE A 167 12.39 -7.17 -6.65
N GLU A 168 13.56 -6.67 -6.23
CA GLU A 168 13.76 -5.86 -5.03
C GLU A 168 12.74 -4.71 -4.93
N SER A 169 12.53 -3.97 -6.03
CA SER A 169 11.57 -2.86 -6.05
C SER A 169 10.13 -3.31 -5.76
N LYS A 170 9.70 -4.46 -6.30
CA LYS A 170 8.34 -4.99 -6.07
C LYS A 170 8.16 -5.41 -4.62
N VAL A 171 9.16 -6.07 -4.03
CA VAL A 171 9.11 -6.51 -2.63
C VAL A 171 9.06 -5.31 -1.68
N LEU A 172 9.90 -4.29 -1.92
CA LEU A 172 9.90 -3.06 -1.13
C LEU A 172 8.60 -2.27 -1.28
N GLU A 173 8.05 -2.17 -2.48
CA GLU A 173 6.77 -1.51 -2.75
C GLU A 173 5.61 -2.26 -2.08
N SER A 174 5.59 -3.59 -2.17
CA SER A 174 4.62 -4.43 -1.45
C SER A 174 4.70 -4.20 0.06
N ARG A 175 5.91 -4.15 0.63
CA ARG A 175 6.10 -3.90 2.07
C ARG A 175 5.57 -2.52 2.49
N LYS A 176 5.76 -1.50 1.64
CA LYS A 176 5.21 -0.17 1.86
C LYS A 176 3.68 -0.20 1.84
N LEU A 177 3.07 -0.82 0.82
CA LEU A 177 1.61 -0.95 0.69
C LEU A 177 1.00 -1.69 1.88
N VAL A 178 1.63 -2.77 2.36
CA VAL A 178 1.23 -3.46 3.60
C VAL A 178 1.28 -2.50 4.80
N GLY A 179 2.32 -1.67 4.91
CA GLY A 179 2.43 -0.65 5.96
C GLY A 179 1.34 0.43 5.87
N ASP A 180 1.02 0.88 4.65
CA ASP A 180 -0.06 1.84 4.40
C ASP A 180 -1.42 1.22 4.75
N ALA A 181 -1.64 -0.06 4.44
CA ALA A 181 -2.84 -0.79 4.83
C ALA A 181 -3.00 -0.89 6.36
N ILE A 182 -1.94 -1.30 7.07
CA ILE A 182 -1.94 -1.36 8.55
C ILE A 182 -2.23 0.01 9.15
N SER A 183 -1.60 1.07 8.61
CA SER A 183 -1.80 2.44 9.07
C SER A 183 -3.27 2.86 8.93
N SER A 184 -3.90 2.59 7.79
CA SER A 184 -5.33 2.84 7.59
C SER A 184 -6.19 2.05 8.60
N LEU A 185 -5.87 0.80 8.92
CA LEU A 185 -6.61 0.00 9.90
C LEU A 185 -6.45 0.47 11.35
N ILE A 186 -5.33 1.11 11.69
CA ILE A 186 -5.09 1.71 13.02
C ILE A 186 -6.01 2.92 13.24
N GLU A 187 -6.29 3.70 12.19
CA GLU A 187 -7.16 4.89 12.25
C GLU A 187 -8.66 4.54 12.38
N VAL A 188 -9.01 3.26 12.32
CA VAL A 188 -10.41 2.79 12.45
C VAL A 188 -10.79 2.64 13.93
N ASP A 189 -11.63 3.55 14.41
CA ASP A 189 -12.30 3.44 15.71
C ASP A 189 -13.29 2.27 15.72
N ARG A 190 -12.90 1.20 16.42
CA ARG A 190 -13.70 -0.05 16.51
C ARG A 190 -15.09 0.18 17.09
N SER A 191 -15.25 1.14 18.00
CA SER A 191 -16.55 1.43 18.63
C SER A 191 -17.54 2.09 17.66
N SER A 192 -17.04 2.62 16.53
CA SER A 192 -17.83 3.24 15.47
C SER A 192 -18.22 2.25 14.36
N LEU A 193 -17.79 0.98 14.45
CA LEU A 193 -18.24 -0.09 13.55
C LEU A 193 -19.70 -0.50 13.85
N LEU A 194 -20.37 -1.06 12.84
CA LEU A 194 -21.80 -1.38 12.89
C LEU A 194 -22.10 -2.69 13.61
N SER A 195 -21.09 -3.56 13.78
CA SER A 195 -21.22 -4.83 14.48
C SER A 195 -19.88 -5.33 15.04
N GLU A 196 -19.93 -6.15 16.09
CA GLU A 196 -18.76 -6.85 16.65
C GLU A 196 -18.12 -7.79 15.63
N ALA A 197 -18.89 -8.36 14.71
CA ALA A 197 -18.37 -9.19 13.63
C ALA A 197 -17.43 -8.40 12.70
N HIS A 198 -17.75 -7.13 12.43
CA HIS A 198 -16.88 -6.27 11.63
C HIS A 198 -15.56 -5.99 12.36
N GLU A 199 -15.63 -5.73 13.67
CA GLU A 199 -14.43 -5.53 14.49
C GLU A 199 -13.52 -6.77 14.46
N GLN A 200 -14.08 -7.97 14.63
CA GLN A 200 -13.31 -9.21 14.59
C GLN A 200 -12.59 -9.41 13.26
N VAL A 201 -13.28 -9.14 12.14
CA VAL A 201 -12.67 -9.23 10.80
C VAL A 201 -11.55 -8.22 10.64
N VAL A 202 -11.79 -6.95 10.99
CA VAL A 202 -10.77 -5.90 10.87
C VAL A 202 -9.53 -6.22 11.72
N ASN A 203 -9.72 -6.68 12.95
CA ASN A 203 -8.61 -7.09 13.82
C ASN A 203 -7.86 -8.31 13.24
N GLY A 204 -8.58 -9.31 12.73
CA GLY A 204 -7.97 -10.48 12.11
C GLY A 204 -7.15 -10.12 10.86
N SER A 205 -7.68 -9.24 10.01
CA SER A 205 -6.98 -8.73 8.83
C SER A 205 -5.75 -7.91 9.20
N GLN A 206 -5.84 -7.05 10.22
CA GLN A 206 -4.69 -6.29 10.70
C GLN A 206 -3.57 -7.22 11.17
N SER A 207 -3.88 -8.22 12.01
CA SER A 207 -2.88 -9.18 12.48
C SER A 207 -2.23 -9.99 11.35
N LYS A 208 -2.97 -10.36 10.30
CA LYS A 208 -2.40 -11.02 9.11
C LYS A 208 -1.42 -10.11 8.36
N LEU A 209 -1.80 -8.84 8.17
CA LEU A 209 -0.94 -7.86 7.50
C LEU A 209 0.32 -7.54 8.32
N GLU A 210 0.21 -7.47 9.65
CA GLU A 210 1.36 -7.33 10.55
C GLU A 210 2.31 -8.52 10.46
N GLN A 211 1.77 -9.75 10.40
CA GLN A 211 2.59 -10.95 10.16
C GLN A 211 3.29 -10.90 8.80
N LEU A 212 2.58 -10.53 7.74
CA LEU A 212 3.17 -10.36 6.41
C LEU A 212 4.28 -9.30 6.41
N ALA A 213 4.08 -8.20 7.12
CA ALA A 213 5.08 -7.14 7.27
C ALA A 213 6.36 -7.65 7.95
N ASP A 214 6.23 -8.41 9.04
CA ASP A 214 7.35 -9.05 9.73
C ASP A 214 8.08 -10.04 8.79
N GLU A 215 7.35 -10.88 8.05
CA GLU A 215 7.95 -11.84 7.09
C GLU A 215 8.76 -11.11 6.00
N LEU A 216 8.18 -10.05 5.42
CA LEU A 216 8.83 -9.21 4.42
C LEU A 216 10.07 -8.50 4.96
N ASP A 217 10.02 -7.98 6.19
CA ASP A 217 11.15 -7.32 6.83
C ASP A 217 12.33 -8.29 7.02
N GLN A 218 12.07 -9.56 7.35
CA GLN A 218 13.11 -10.60 7.43
C GLN A 218 13.71 -10.93 6.07
N ILE A 219 12.90 -11.07 5.02
CA ILE A 219 13.39 -11.30 3.65
C ILE A 219 14.28 -10.14 3.20
N ILE A 220 13.81 -8.90 3.37
CA ILE A 220 14.54 -7.70 2.97
C ILE A 220 15.86 -7.62 3.74
N SER A 221 15.84 -7.86 5.05
CA SER A 221 17.04 -7.84 5.90
C SER A 221 18.07 -8.89 5.48
N LEU A 222 17.61 -10.10 5.14
CA LEU A 222 18.47 -11.16 4.62
C LEU A 222 19.18 -10.72 3.34
N PHE A 223 18.44 -10.22 2.35
CA PHE A 223 19.05 -9.80 1.09
C PHE A 223 19.91 -8.54 1.23
N LEU A 224 19.59 -7.62 2.15
CA LEU A 224 20.48 -6.50 2.49
C LEU A 224 21.81 -6.98 3.05
N LEU A 225 21.80 -7.93 3.99
CA LEU A 225 23.01 -8.55 4.54
C LEU A 225 23.87 -9.16 3.44
N VAL A 226 23.25 -9.95 2.54
CA VAL A 226 23.94 -10.59 1.41
C VAL A 226 24.52 -9.54 0.46
N LYS A 227 23.76 -8.48 0.17
CA LYS A 227 24.15 -7.41 -0.77
C LYS A 227 25.28 -6.55 -0.25
N GLU A 228 25.33 -6.27 1.06
CA GLU A 228 26.40 -5.50 1.69
C GLU A 228 27.73 -6.28 1.75
N ARG A 229 27.67 -7.60 1.93
CA ARG A 229 28.85 -8.46 2.18
C ARG A 229 28.83 -9.75 1.35
N PRO A 230 28.77 -9.67 0.01
CA PRO A 230 28.52 -10.85 -0.83
C PRO A 230 29.64 -11.90 -0.73
N GLN A 231 30.90 -11.47 -0.69
CA GLN A 231 32.05 -12.38 -0.65
C GLN A 231 32.17 -13.08 0.71
N ASP A 232 31.94 -12.36 1.80
CA ASP A 232 32.01 -12.91 3.16
C ASP A 232 30.89 -13.93 3.37
N VAL A 233 29.67 -13.60 2.95
CA VAL A 233 28.51 -14.50 3.01
C VAL A 233 28.74 -15.75 2.15
N GLU A 234 29.29 -15.60 0.95
CA GLU A 234 29.62 -16.75 0.08
C GLU A 234 30.64 -17.69 0.73
N LYS A 235 31.68 -17.13 1.38
CA LYS A 235 32.65 -17.93 2.14
C LYS A 235 32.00 -18.66 3.31
N ILE A 236 31.14 -17.98 4.08
CA ILE A 236 30.41 -18.57 5.22
C ILE A 236 29.55 -19.74 4.73
N LEU A 237 28.77 -19.54 3.67
CA LEU A 237 27.89 -20.58 3.12
C LEU A 237 28.67 -21.76 2.57
N LYS A 238 29.77 -21.54 1.84
CA LYS A 238 30.64 -22.64 1.36
C LYS A 238 31.24 -23.42 2.51
N ALA A 239 31.67 -22.75 3.58
CA ALA A 239 32.18 -23.41 4.78
C ALA A 239 31.10 -24.27 5.46
N ALA A 240 29.89 -23.74 5.62
CA ALA A 240 28.76 -24.47 6.19
C ALA A 240 28.38 -25.71 5.34
N LEU A 241 28.29 -25.57 4.01
CA LEU A 241 27.95 -26.67 3.10
C LEU A 241 29.04 -27.76 3.04
N SER A 242 30.31 -27.38 3.13
CA SER A 242 31.43 -28.33 3.16
C SER A 242 31.43 -29.14 4.46
N LEU A 243 31.12 -28.50 5.59
CA LEU A 243 30.93 -29.19 6.87
C LEU A 243 29.77 -30.20 6.83
N GLU A 244 28.63 -29.84 6.23
CA GLU A 244 27.47 -30.74 6.11
C GLU A 244 27.75 -31.95 5.21
N SER A 245 28.54 -31.76 4.16
CA SER A 245 28.94 -32.82 3.23
C SER A 245 30.12 -33.67 3.74
N GLY A 246 30.73 -33.29 4.88
CA GLY A 246 31.87 -33.99 5.47
C GLY A 246 33.20 -33.72 4.78
N ASP A 247 33.25 -32.71 3.90
CA ASP A 247 34.45 -32.30 3.17
C ASP A 247 35.21 -31.25 4.01
N LEU A 248 36.13 -31.73 4.83
CA LEU A 248 36.80 -30.97 5.91
C LEU A 248 38.10 -30.29 5.45
N ASP A 249 38.08 -29.61 4.30
CA ASP A 249 39.27 -28.92 3.76
C ASP A 249 39.35 -27.42 4.17
N ILE A 250 38.54 -26.99 5.15
CA ILE A 250 38.40 -25.59 5.56
C ILE A 250 38.86 -25.39 7.02
N ASP A 251 39.86 -24.53 7.25
CA ASP A 251 40.26 -24.10 8.59
C ASP A 251 39.29 -23.02 9.12
N LEU A 252 38.28 -23.47 9.86
CA LEU A 252 37.29 -22.59 10.50
C LEU A 252 37.91 -21.57 11.46
N ASN A 253 39.03 -21.89 12.11
CA ASN A 253 39.67 -20.97 13.05
C ASN A 253 40.38 -19.82 12.32
N GLU A 254 40.80 -20.04 11.08
CA GLU A 254 41.34 -18.98 10.22
C GLU A 254 40.20 -18.13 9.64
N LEU A 255 39.13 -18.76 9.14
CA LEU A 255 37.95 -18.09 8.61
C LEU A 255 37.31 -17.14 9.63
N LEU A 256 37.10 -17.60 10.88
CA LEU A 256 36.49 -16.80 11.95
C LEU A 256 37.37 -15.64 12.44
N LYS A 257 38.64 -15.55 12.01
CA LYS A 257 39.51 -14.41 12.32
C LYS A 257 39.34 -13.25 11.34
N GLU A 258 38.80 -13.50 10.15
CA GLU A 258 38.55 -12.45 9.16
C GLU A 258 37.52 -11.44 9.68
N GLU A 259 37.84 -10.14 9.62
CA GLU A 259 36.94 -9.07 10.12
C GLU A 259 35.62 -9.03 9.35
N GLY A 260 35.64 -9.25 8.03
CA GLY A 260 34.45 -9.30 7.19
C GLY A 260 33.48 -10.42 7.60
N ILE A 261 34.01 -11.61 7.91
CA ILE A 261 33.24 -12.76 8.39
C ILE A 261 32.60 -12.46 9.75
N LYS A 262 33.36 -11.89 10.70
CA LYS A 262 32.79 -11.50 12.01
C LYS A 262 31.69 -10.46 11.86
N ALA A 263 31.88 -9.47 10.99
CA ALA A 263 30.87 -8.45 10.74
C ALA A 263 29.62 -9.02 10.08
N ALA A 264 29.76 -10.00 9.17
CA ALA A 264 28.63 -10.69 8.56
C ALA A 264 27.84 -11.53 9.56
N ILE A 265 28.52 -12.27 10.45
CA ILE A 265 27.88 -13.02 11.54
C ILE A 265 27.15 -12.08 12.49
N GLN A 266 27.79 -10.98 12.91
CA GLN A 266 27.14 -10.01 13.78
C GLN A 266 25.93 -9.35 13.11
N ALA A 267 25.98 -9.13 11.79
CA ALA A 267 24.84 -8.61 11.05
C ALA A 267 23.69 -9.64 10.98
N SER A 268 23.98 -10.94 10.90
CA SER A 268 22.96 -11.98 10.83
C SER A 268 22.24 -12.21 12.15
N GLU A 269 22.79 -11.77 13.29
CA GLU A 269 22.08 -11.72 14.58
C GLU A 269 20.81 -10.84 14.55
N ASN A 270 20.68 -9.94 13.56
CA ASN A 270 19.46 -9.15 13.37
C ASN A 270 18.34 -9.92 12.63
N LEU A 271 18.67 -11.08 12.03
CA LEU A 271 17.69 -11.96 11.42
C LEU A 271 16.99 -12.76 12.52
N ASN A 272 15.67 -12.77 12.48
CA ASN A 272 14.83 -13.50 13.43
C ASN A 272 13.94 -14.51 12.68
N PRO A 273 14.32 -15.80 12.70
CA PRO A 273 13.54 -16.86 12.06
C PRO A 273 12.11 -16.97 12.58
N GLU A 274 11.84 -16.63 13.84
CA GLU A 274 10.48 -16.67 14.41
C GLU A 274 9.56 -15.65 13.74
N LYS A 275 10.10 -14.50 13.33
CA LYS A 275 9.38 -13.45 12.60
C LYS A 275 9.29 -13.71 11.10
N ALA A 276 10.14 -14.59 10.57
CA ALA A 276 10.14 -14.93 9.16
C ALA A 276 8.99 -15.88 8.79
N GLY A 277 8.20 -16.35 9.76
CA GLY A 277 7.01 -17.16 9.54
C GLY A 277 7.32 -18.39 8.70
N ARG A 278 6.68 -18.52 7.55
CA ARG A 278 6.91 -19.64 6.63
C ARG A 278 8.32 -19.60 5.98
N PHE A 279 9.02 -18.47 5.98
CA PHE A 279 10.44 -18.34 5.57
C PHE A 279 11.44 -18.65 6.68
N ALA A 280 11.00 -19.05 7.88
CA ALA A 280 11.86 -19.35 9.02
C ALA A 280 13.04 -20.29 8.70
N TYR A 281 12.81 -21.31 7.86
CA TYR A 281 13.90 -22.20 7.45
C TYR A 281 14.97 -21.46 6.64
N HIS A 282 14.58 -20.61 5.68
CA HIS A 282 15.54 -19.86 4.86
C HIS A 282 16.31 -18.85 5.70
N VAL A 283 15.61 -18.12 6.56
CA VAL A 283 16.22 -17.09 7.42
C VAL A 283 17.09 -17.72 8.50
N GLY A 284 16.67 -18.81 9.14
CA GLY A 284 17.45 -19.48 10.20
C GLY A 284 18.66 -20.27 9.72
N ARG A 285 18.88 -20.37 8.41
CA ARG A 285 20.11 -20.92 7.83
C ARG A 285 21.25 -19.90 7.77
N PHE A 286 20.95 -18.61 7.98
CA PHE A 286 21.89 -17.48 7.95
C PHE A 286 22.08 -16.89 9.35
#